data_AF-A0A0D0AXT1-F1
#
_entry.id   AF-A0A0D0AXT1-F1
#
_cell.length_a   1.000
_cell.length_b   1.000
_cell.length_c   1.000
_cell.angle_alpha   90.00
_cell.angle_beta   90.00
_cell.angle_gamma   90.00
#
_symmetry.space_group_name_H-M   'P 1'
#
loop_
_entity.id
_entity.type
_entity.pdbx_description
1 polymer ?
#
loop_
_entity_poly.entity_id
_entity_poly.type
_entity_poly.pdbx_seq_one_letter_code
_entity_poly.pdbx_strand_id
1 'polypeptide(L)'
;MPYLDDQTSSLYTRDLGTQLTPNATQRTTLIVAGCYVIVIAILWHVPVLSWIIYPFKLLTVGFHEMSHAIAGILTCATIHSVELDPDEGGETRMSGGVPWITLPAGYLGSSLIGACLIACGFDTNASKIACLALGVFFLFTLWWARRNWLTWILILGMSGLIVLFWLVADSVALRFFILFVGVMSDLYVLWDNSSDDTIARKVNSSDASAFARVCGCFPSQVWGVIWLVIAFMFFAAGIIVGLVAFKESSSEQSSAAAHFLPAPGSSGAMASVPLPGILVMIVAALSWKILW
;
A
#
# COMPACT_ATOMS: atom_id res chain seq x y z
N MET A 1 -10.88 -35.58 -32.11
CA MET A 1 -10.95 -34.13 -32.39
C MET A 1 -9.77 -33.42 -31.74
N PRO A 2 -8.55 -33.45 -32.31
CA PRO A 2 -7.38 -32.74 -31.74
C PRO A 2 -7.15 -31.35 -32.34
N TYR A 3 -7.75 -31.05 -33.50
CA TYR A 3 -7.46 -29.84 -34.29
C TYR A 3 -8.07 -28.55 -33.69
N LEU A 4 -9.12 -28.66 -32.88
CA LEU A 4 -9.78 -27.50 -32.27
C LEU A 4 -9.04 -27.00 -31.02
N ASP A 5 -8.34 -27.88 -30.28
CA ASP A 5 -7.56 -27.50 -29.10
C ASP A 5 -6.29 -26.71 -29.46
N ASP A 6 -5.61 -27.07 -30.55
CA ASP A 6 -4.39 -26.36 -30.98
C ASP A 6 -4.69 -24.94 -31.49
N GLN A 7 -5.85 -24.72 -32.13
CA GLN A 7 -6.24 -23.39 -32.59
C GLN A 7 -6.72 -22.49 -31.45
N THR A 8 -7.46 -23.01 -30.47
CA THR A 8 -7.86 -22.24 -29.29
C THR A 8 -6.63 -21.90 -28.45
N SER A 9 -5.77 -22.88 -28.14
CA SER A 9 -4.52 -22.65 -27.41
C SER A 9 -3.62 -21.63 -28.10
N SER A 10 -3.44 -21.69 -29.43
CA SER A 10 -2.61 -20.71 -30.15
C SER A 10 -3.24 -19.31 -30.21
N LEU A 11 -4.57 -19.19 -30.28
CA LEU A 11 -5.27 -17.89 -30.19
C LEU A 11 -5.15 -17.28 -28.79
N TYR A 12 -5.36 -18.05 -27.72
CA TYR A 12 -5.15 -17.61 -26.34
C TYR A 12 -3.70 -17.21 -26.07
N THR A 13 -2.74 -17.97 -26.61
CA THR A 13 -1.30 -17.69 -26.40
C THR A 13 -0.86 -16.44 -27.16
N ARG A 14 -1.41 -16.17 -28.35
CA ARG A 14 -1.14 -14.92 -29.09
C ARG A 14 -1.78 -13.72 -28.43
N ASP A 15 -3.00 -13.86 -27.92
CA ASP A 15 -3.72 -12.80 -27.19
C ASP A 15 -2.99 -12.44 -25.88
N LEU A 16 -2.58 -13.46 -25.09
CA LEU A 16 -1.72 -13.28 -23.91
C LEU A 16 -0.37 -12.64 -24.26
N GLY A 17 0.27 -13.06 -25.34
CA GLY A 17 1.53 -12.47 -25.80
C GLY A 17 1.42 -10.98 -26.10
N THR A 18 0.37 -10.56 -26.82
CA THR A 18 0.09 -9.12 -27.08
C THR A 18 -0.52 -8.38 -25.87
N GLN A 19 -1.03 -9.10 -24.88
CA GLN A 19 -1.49 -8.54 -23.61
C GLN A 19 -0.38 -8.31 -22.60
N LEU A 20 0.67 -9.14 -22.64
CA LEU A 20 1.80 -9.09 -21.73
C LEU A 20 3.00 -8.33 -22.29
N THR A 21 3.03 -7.98 -23.58
CA THR A 21 4.08 -7.11 -24.14
C THR A 21 3.94 -5.69 -23.59
N PRO A 22 4.90 -5.21 -22.76
CA PRO A 22 4.77 -3.91 -22.13
C PRO A 22 4.96 -2.78 -23.15
N ASN A 23 4.07 -1.80 -23.11
CA ASN A 23 4.20 -0.55 -23.85
C ASN A 23 5.41 0.27 -23.31
N ALA A 24 5.90 1.26 -24.06
CA ALA A 24 7.08 2.05 -23.66
C ALA A 24 6.92 2.68 -22.25
N THR A 25 5.71 3.15 -21.92
CA THR A 25 5.34 3.70 -20.61
C THR A 25 5.32 2.64 -19.50
N GLN A 26 4.80 1.45 -19.79
CA GLN A 26 4.77 0.33 -18.86
C GLN A 26 6.19 -0.18 -18.59
N ARG A 27 7.06 -0.24 -19.61
CA ARG A 27 8.48 -0.56 -19.45
C ARG A 27 9.17 0.43 -18.51
N THR A 28 8.90 1.72 -18.63
CA THR A 28 9.42 2.74 -17.69
C THR A 28 8.90 2.50 -16.27
N THR A 29 7.62 2.16 -16.10
CA THR A 29 7.04 1.87 -14.77
C THR A 29 7.66 0.63 -14.14
N LEU A 30 7.91 -0.42 -14.93
CA LEU A 30 8.60 -1.64 -14.49
C LEU A 30 10.05 -1.37 -14.10
N ILE A 31 10.79 -0.60 -14.89
CA ILE A 31 12.16 -0.19 -14.57
C ILE A 31 12.18 0.62 -13.27
N VAL A 32 11.26 1.57 -13.14
CA VAL A 32 11.14 2.41 -11.94
C VAL A 32 10.77 1.56 -10.71
N ALA A 33 9.82 0.63 -10.83
CA ALA A 33 9.48 -0.29 -9.74
C ALA A 33 10.70 -1.15 -9.33
N GLY A 34 11.45 -1.70 -10.28
CA GLY A 34 12.68 -2.44 -10.00
C GLY A 34 13.76 -1.57 -9.34
N CYS A 35 13.94 -0.34 -9.81
CA CYS A 35 14.82 0.65 -9.17
C CYS A 35 14.36 0.95 -7.75
N TYR A 36 13.05 1.09 -7.49
CA TYR A 36 12.52 1.32 -6.14
C TYR A 36 12.84 0.16 -5.21
N VAL A 37 12.71 -1.10 -5.63
CA VAL A 37 13.09 -2.24 -4.79
C VAL A 37 14.55 -2.15 -4.35
N ILE A 38 15.47 -1.83 -5.28
CA ILE A 38 16.90 -1.71 -4.97
C ILE A 38 17.18 -0.50 -4.07
N VAL A 39 16.60 0.65 -4.39
CA VAL A 39 16.78 1.89 -3.63
C VAL A 39 16.24 1.71 -2.20
N ILE A 40 15.02 1.18 -2.05
CA ILE A 40 14.42 0.92 -0.74
C ILE A 40 15.29 -0.06 0.06
N ALA A 41 15.78 -1.14 -0.56
CA ALA A 41 16.66 -2.09 0.12
C ALA A 41 17.92 -1.40 0.69
N ILE A 42 18.57 -0.53 -0.10
CA ILE A 42 19.75 0.22 0.33
C ILE A 42 19.39 1.22 1.43
N LEU A 43 18.31 2.00 1.24
CA LEU A 43 17.88 3.03 2.19
C LEU A 43 17.46 2.43 3.54
N TRP A 44 16.94 1.20 3.53
CA TRP A 44 16.56 0.48 4.75
C TRP A 44 17.77 -0.04 5.55
N HIS A 45 18.84 -0.45 4.86
CA HIS A 45 20.03 -1.00 5.51
C HIS A 45 21.05 0.07 5.95
N VAL A 46 20.99 1.27 5.38
CA VAL A 46 21.92 2.37 5.72
C VAL A 46 21.32 3.25 6.83
N PRO A 47 21.88 3.24 8.06
CA PRO A 47 21.26 3.86 9.25
C PRO A 47 21.15 5.39 9.22
N VAL A 48 21.87 6.07 8.32
CA VAL A 48 21.74 7.52 8.12
C VAL A 48 20.62 7.84 7.13
N LEU A 49 20.45 6.99 6.11
CA LEU A 49 19.44 7.14 5.07
C LEU A 49 18.06 6.66 5.53
N SER A 50 18.01 5.74 6.51
CA SER A 50 16.78 5.24 7.11
C SER A 50 15.93 6.36 7.73
N TRP A 51 16.54 7.45 8.21
CA TRP A 51 15.83 8.62 8.73
C TRP A 51 14.99 9.35 7.67
N ILE A 52 15.40 9.31 6.40
CA ILE A 52 14.67 9.95 5.31
C ILE A 52 13.41 9.14 4.96
N ILE A 53 13.52 7.80 4.98
CA ILE A 53 12.39 6.91 4.70
C ILE A 53 11.52 6.64 5.92
N TYR A 54 11.93 7.09 7.10
CA TYR A 54 11.26 6.86 8.37
C TYR A 54 9.74 7.14 8.37
N PRO A 55 9.23 8.30 7.89
CA PRO A 55 7.79 8.54 7.84
C PRO A 55 7.06 7.56 6.90
N PHE A 56 7.72 7.10 5.84
CA PHE A 56 7.16 6.07 4.95
C PHE A 56 7.17 4.72 5.62
N LYS A 57 8.27 4.33 6.29
CA LYS A 57 8.38 3.09 7.06
C LYS A 57 7.24 2.98 8.07
N LEU A 58 6.99 4.04 8.81
CA LEU A 58 5.93 4.03 9.81
C LEU A 58 4.53 4.00 9.17
N LEU A 59 4.38 4.54 7.96
CA LEU A 59 3.15 4.37 7.18
C LEU A 59 2.90 2.89 6.81
N THR A 60 3.92 2.16 6.38
CA THR A 60 3.76 0.74 6.02
C THR A 60 3.53 -0.15 7.23
N VAL A 61 4.18 0.15 8.35
CA VAL A 61 3.84 -0.44 9.65
C VAL A 61 2.36 -0.18 9.97
N GLY A 62 1.85 1.02 9.69
CA GLY A 62 0.43 1.34 9.81
C GLY A 62 -0.50 0.46 8.95
N PHE A 63 -0.12 0.15 7.70
CA PHE A 63 -0.89 -0.80 6.87
C PHE A 63 -0.88 -2.22 7.45
N HIS A 64 0.26 -2.64 8.00
CA HIS A 64 0.43 -3.93 8.65
C HIS A 64 -0.47 -4.07 9.89
N GLU A 65 -0.36 -3.15 10.84
CA GLU A 65 -1.18 -3.15 12.06
C GLU A 65 -2.68 -3.06 11.79
N MET A 66 -3.07 -2.25 10.80
CA MET A 66 -4.47 -2.16 10.43
C MET A 66 -4.99 -3.48 9.84
N SER A 67 -4.15 -4.22 9.13
CA SER A 67 -4.54 -5.52 8.57
C SER A 67 -4.78 -6.55 9.68
N HIS A 68 -3.99 -6.50 10.77
CA HIS A 68 -4.29 -7.24 12.00
C HIS A 68 -5.65 -6.85 12.60
N ALA A 69 -5.92 -5.54 12.73
CA ALA A 69 -7.17 -5.05 13.28
C ALA A 69 -8.39 -5.47 12.44
N ILE A 70 -8.32 -5.34 11.11
CA ILE A 70 -9.39 -5.75 10.19
C ILE A 70 -9.64 -7.26 10.27
N ALA A 71 -8.59 -8.07 10.22
CA ALA A 71 -8.72 -9.53 10.34
C ALA A 71 -9.26 -9.95 11.72
N GLY A 72 -8.87 -9.22 12.77
CA GLY A 72 -9.42 -9.39 14.11
C GLY A 72 -10.93 -9.14 14.11
N ILE A 73 -11.40 -8.02 13.59
CA ILE A 73 -12.84 -7.69 13.51
C ILE A 73 -13.61 -8.77 12.73
N LEU A 74 -13.06 -9.23 11.60
CA LEU A 74 -13.67 -10.30 10.78
C LEU A 74 -13.74 -11.64 11.49
N THR A 75 -12.81 -11.91 12.42
CA THR A 75 -12.81 -13.11 13.27
C THR A 75 -13.49 -12.91 14.61
N CYS A 76 -14.27 -11.82 14.75
CA CYS A 76 -14.99 -11.44 15.97
C CYS A 76 -14.08 -11.15 17.18
N ALA A 77 -12.85 -10.69 16.94
CA ALA A 77 -11.99 -10.14 17.97
C ALA A 77 -12.41 -8.71 18.33
N THR A 78 -12.28 -8.37 19.61
CA THR A 78 -12.39 -6.98 20.07
C THR A 78 -11.01 -6.34 20.01
N ILE A 79 -10.85 -5.34 19.15
CA ILE A 79 -9.63 -4.55 19.10
C ILE A 79 -9.71 -3.51 20.24
N HIS A 80 -8.62 -3.32 20.98
CA HIS A 80 -8.55 -2.36 22.11
C HIS A 80 -7.79 -1.09 21.72
N SER A 81 -6.63 -1.24 21.07
CA SER A 81 -5.79 -0.13 20.63
C SER A 81 -4.84 -0.57 19.52
N VAL A 82 -4.49 0.36 18.65
CA VAL A 82 -3.42 0.22 17.65
C VAL A 82 -2.47 1.38 17.92
N GLU A 83 -1.23 1.05 18.25
CA GLU A 83 -0.18 2.01 18.57
C GLU A 83 0.97 1.85 17.57
N LEU A 84 1.60 2.97 17.20
CA LEU A 84 2.76 3.02 16.32
C LEU A 84 3.93 3.58 17.14
N ASP A 85 4.87 2.71 17.53
CA ASP A 85 6.03 3.09 18.33
C ASP A 85 7.19 3.54 17.42
N PRO A 86 7.87 4.66 17.75
CA PRO A 86 9.03 5.14 17.01
C PRO A 86 10.23 4.19 16.99
N ASP A 87 10.46 3.46 18.08
CA ASP A 87 11.69 2.70 18.32
C ASP A 87 11.48 1.18 18.28
N GLU A 88 10.23 0.69 18.37
CA GLU A 88 9.90 -0.75 18.46
C GLU A 88 8.76 -1.24 17.54
N GLY A 89 8.35 -0.47 16.53
CA GLY A 89 7.34 -0.92 15.53
C GLY A 89 5.89 -0.71 15.96
N GLY A 90 4.94 -1.36 15.29
CA GLY A 90 3.52 -1.24 15.59
C GLY A 90 3.05 -2.27 16.62
N GLU A 91 2.03 -1.94 17.42
CA GLU A 91 1.36 -2.91 18.30
C GLU A 91 -0.16 -2.81 18.17
N THR A 92 -0.78 -3.88 17.70
CA THR A 92 -2.23 -4.06 17.72
C THR A 92 -2.66 -4.91 18.91
N ARG A 93 -3.24 -4.26 19.94
CA ARG A 93 -3.82 -4.95 21.08
C ARG A 93 -5.23 -5.39 20.76
N MET A 94 -5.44 -6.71 20.68
CA MET A 94 -6.74 -7.33 20.44
C MET A 94 -7.01 -8.44 21.44
N SER A 95 -8.29 -8.72 21.72
CA SER A 95 -8.74 -9.85 22.54
C SER A 95 -9.76 -10.68 21.79
N GLY A 96 -9.57 -12.01 21.79
CA GLY A 96 -10.36 -12.93 20.99
C GLY A 96 -9.82 -13.07 19.56
N GLY A 97 -10.67 -13.56 18.65
CA GLY A 97 -10.29 -13.85 17.27
C GLY A 97 -9.60 -15.20 17.08
N VAL A 98 -9.28 -15.51 15.83
CA VAL A 98 -8.59 -16.74 15.44
C VAL A 98 -7.12 -16.36 15.12
N PRO A 99 -6.14 -16.69 16.00
CA PRO A 99 -4.73 -16.31 15.81
C PRO A 99 -4.15 -16.80 14.49
N TRP A 100 -4.68 -17.91 13.96
CA TRP A 100 -4.30 -18.47 12.66
C TRP A 100 -4.58 -17.55 11.47
N ILE A 101 -5.53 -16.62 11.60
CA ILE A 101 -5.90 -15.66 10.55
C ILE A 101 -5.33 -14.28 10.90
N THR A 102 -5.42 -13.88 12.17
CA THR A 102 -5.03 -12.52 12.56
C THR A 102 -3.53 -12.29 12.47
N LEU A 103 -2.68 -13.26 12.87
CA LEU A 103 -1.21 -13.12 12.80
C LEU A 103 -0.66 -13.01 11.36
N PRO A 104 -1.02 -13.88 10.40
CA PRO A 104 -0.54 -13.70 9.03
C PRO A 104 -1.18 -12.48 8.33
N ALA A 105 -2.31 -11.98 8.83
CA ALA A 105 -3.01 -10.87 8.18
C ALA A 105 -2.19 -9.57 8.16
N GLY A 106 -1.27 -9.34 9.11
CA GLY A 106 -0.40 -8.17 9.08
C GLY A 106 0.42 -8.10 7.79
N TYR A 107 1.30 -9.09 7.61
CA TYR A 107 2.17 -9.13 6.43
C TYR A 107 1.40 -9.39 5.14
N LEU A 108 0.46 -10.35 5.13
CA LEU A 108 -0.27 -10.68 3.90
C LEU A 108 -1.24 -9.56 3.49
N GLY A 109 -1.86 -8.88 4.46
CA GLY A 109 -2.78 -7.77 4.22
C GLY A 109 -2.05 -6.52 3.74
N SER A 110 -0.93 -6.16 4.37
CA SER A 110 -0.08 -5.06 3.90
C SER A 110 0.52 -5.36 2.52
N SER A 111 0.86 -6.61 2.23
CA SER A 111 1.30 -7.02 0.89
C SER A 111 0.18 -6.87 -0.15
N LEU A 112 -1.04 -7.35 0.16
CA LEU A 112 -2.18 -7.20 -0.74
C LEU A 112 -2.54 -5.73 -1.02
N ILE A 113 -2.54 -4.89 0.01
CA ILE A 113 -2.76 -3.44 -0.15
C ILE A 113 -1.65 -2.84 -1.04
N GLY A 114 -0.40 -3.23 -0.81
CA GLY A 114 0.74 -2.84 -1.63
C GLY A 114 0.57 -3.22 -3.11
N ALA A 115 0.19 -4.46 -3.39
CA ALA A 115 -0.08 -4.94 -4.75
C ALA A 115 -1.20 -4.18 -5.46
N CYS A 116 -2.29 -3.85 -4.75
CA CYS A 116 -3.36 -3.00 -5.27
C CYS A 116 -2.85 -1.59 -5.62
N LEU A 117 -2.04 -0.98 -4.74
CA LEU A 117 -1.44 0.33 -5.00
C LEU A 117 -0.45 0.29 -6.18
N ILE A 118 0.34 -0.78 -6.31
CA ILE A 118 1.22 -0.99 -7.47
C ILE A 118 0.39 -1.03 -8.76
N ALA A 119 -0.71 -1.80 -8.78
CA ALA A 119 -1.59 -1.89 -9.95
C ALA A 119 -2.19 -0.53 -10.31
N CYS A 120 -2.64 0.24 -9.32
CA CYS A 120 -3.14 1.61 -9.53
C CYS A 120 -2.05 2.59 -10.00
N GLY A 121 -0.78 2.33 -9.68
CA GLY A 121 0.38 3.10 -10.14
C GLY A 121 0.69 2.98 -11.64
N PHE A 122 0.01 2.11 -12.39
CA PHE A 122 0.14 2.04 -13.85
C PHE A 122 -0.68 3.10 -14.59
N ASP A 123 -1.62 3.76 -13.90
CA ASP A 123 -2.51 4.75 -14.49
C ASP A 123 -2.71 6.00 -13.60
N THR A 124 -2.83 7.18 -14.22
CA THR A 124 -2.98 8.46 -13.52
C THR A 124 -4.35 8.61 -12.87
N ASN A 125 -5.43 8.17 -13.52
CA ASN A 125 -6.78 8.21 -12.94
C ASN A 125 -6.94 7.16 -11.85
N ALA A 126 -6.42 5.95 -12.07
CA ALA A 126 -6.40 4.92 -11.03
C ALA A 126 -5.59 5.38 -9.80
N SER A 127 -4.47 6.09 -9.99
CA SER A 127 -3.69 6.68 -8.91
C SER A 127 -4.46 7.77 -8.13
N LYS A 128 -5.29 8.58 -8.79
CA LYS A 128 -6.19 9.54 -8.13
C LYS A 128 -7.26 8.84 -7.28
N ILE A 129 -7.82 7.74 -7.78
CA ILE A 129 -8.79 6.95 -7.00
C ILE A 129 -8.08 6.28 -5.81
N ALA A 130 -6.90 5.71 -6.05
CA ALA A 130 -6.09 5.09 -5.02
C ALA A 130 -5.72 6.08 -3.90
N CYS A 131 -5.40 7.34 -4.22
CA CYS A 131 -5.10 8.33 -3.19
C CYS A 131 -6.32 8.74 -2.36
N LEU A 132 -7.53 8.73 -2.94
CA LEU A 132 -8.78 8.91 -2.18
C LEU A 132 -9.04 7.72 -1.26
N ALA A 133 -8.84 6.49 -1.75
CA ALA A 133 -8.95 5.28 -0.94
C ALA A 133 -7.91 5.29 0.21
N LEU A 134 -6.69 5.75 -0.07
CA LEU A 134 -5.64 5.94 0.92
C LEU A 134 -6.02 7.00 1.97
N GLY A 135 -6.67 8.08 1.55
CA GLY A 135 -7.22 9.09 2.44
C GLY A 135 -8.28 8.52 3.39
N VAL A 136 -9.21 7.71 2.87
CA VAL A 136 -10.21 7.00 3.71
C VAL A 136 -9.53 6.04 4.67
N PHE A 137 -8.53 5.30 4.19
CA PHE A 137 -7.74 4.41 5.03
C PHE A 137 -7.06 5.18 6.17
N PHE A 138 -6.45 6.33 5.88
CA PHE A 138 -5.84 7.18 6.91
C PHE A 138 -6.86 7.69 7.93
N LEU A 139 -8.09 8.05 7.52
CA LEU A 139 -9.14 8.42 8.46
C LEU A 139 -9.50 7.27 9.40
N PHE A 140 -9.56 6.04 8.88
CA PHE A 140 -9.81 4.85 9.70
C PHE A 140 -8.64 4.57 10.66
N THR A 141 -7.39 4.71 10.20
CA THR A 141 -6.21 4.62 11.06
C THR A 141 -6.22 5.69 12.14
N LEU A 142 -6.64 6.90 11.82
CA LEU A 142 -6.69 8.01 12.78
C LEU A 142 -7.80 7.82 13.82
N TRP A 143 -8.91 7.18 13.45
CA TRP A 143 -9.96 6.79 14.41
C TRP A 143 -9.42 5.85 15.49
N TRP A 144 -8.63 4.85 15.08
CA TRP A 144 -8.11 3.82 15.97
C TRP A 144 -6.85 4.25 16.74
N ALA A 145 -5.96 4.98 16.08
CA ALA A 145 -4.66 5.41 16.62
C ALA A 145 -4.68 6.84 17.20
N ARG A 146 -5.87 7.40 17.52
CA ARG A 146 -6.07 8.79 18.00
C ARG A 146 -5.22 9.19 19.21
N ARG A 147 -4.71 8.21 19.97
CA ARG A 147 -3.99 8.42 21.24
C ARG A 147 -2.55 8.87 21.04
N ASN A 148 -1.95 8.62 19.86
CA ASN A 148 -0.55 8.94 19.59
C ASN A 148 -0.41 10.19 18.70
N TRP A 149 0.26 11.22 19.22
CA TRP A 149 0.54 12.47 18.50
C TRP A 149 1.37 12.24 17.22
N LEU A 150 2.24 11.24 17.24
CA LEU A 150 3.09 10.91 16.09
C LEU A 150 2.24 10.46 14.90
N THR A 151 1.21 9.65 15.13
CA THR A 151 0.29 9.19 14.08
C THR A 151 -0.48 10.36 13.44
N TRP A 152 -0.81 11.40 14.21
CA TRP A 152 -1.40 12.63 13.68
C TRP A 152 -0.44 13.38 12.76
N ILE A 153 0.81 13.61 13.20
CA ILE A 153 1.82 14.27 12.37
C ILE A 153 2.05 13.49 11.08
N LEU A 154 2.17 12.16 11.18
CA LEU A 154 2.44 11.31 10.04
C LEU A 154 1.28 11.36 9.05
N ILE A 155 0.04 11.14 9.50
CA ILE A 155 -1.13 11.15 8.60
C ILE A 155 -1.33 12.52 7.96
N LEU A 156 -1.17 13.61 8.73
CA LEU A 156 -1.26 14.97 8.19
C LEU A 156 -0.12 15.29 7.21
N GLY A 157 1.11 14.87 7.52
CA GLY A 157 2.27 15.03 6.62
C GLY A 157 2.12 14.24 5.33
N MET A 158 1.70 12.97 5.43
CA MET A 158 1.46 12.09 4.28
C MET A 158 0.30 12.59 3.42
N SER A 159 -0.82 12.99 4.03
CA SER A 159 -1.95 13.57 3.29
C SER A 159 -1.59 14.90 2.62
N GLY A 160 -0.81 15.76 3.28
CA GLY A 160 -0.28 16.98 2.69
C GLY A 160 0.63 16.71 1.48
N LEU A 161 1.49 15.69 1.57
CA LEU A 161 2.36 15.29 0.47
C LEU A 161 1.57 14.72 -0.72
N ILE A 162 0.52 13.94 -0.46
CA ILE A 162 -0.39 13.43 -1.49
C ILE A 162 -1.10 14.58 -2.20
N VAL A 163 -1.62 15.56 -1.45
CA VAL A 163 -2.25 16.75 -2.04
C VAL A 163 -1.24 17.57 -2.84
N LEU A 164 -0.01 17.74 -2.35
CA LEU A 164 1.05 18.42 -3.09
C LEU A 164 1.33 17.71 -4.43
N PHE A 165 1.50 16.38 -4.42
CA PHE A 165 1.76 15.60 -5.63
C PHE A 165 0.54 15.46 -6.55
N TRP A 166 -0.67 15.65 -6.03
CA TRP A 166 -1.86 15.84 -6.86
C TRP A 166 -1.73 17.13 -7.69
N LEU A 167 -1.32 18.22 -7.04
CA LEU A 167 -1.23 19.55 -7.64
C LEU A 167 -0.02 19.72 -8.59
N VAL A 168 1.04 18.93 -8.42
CA VAL A 168 2.26 19.03 -9.21
C VAL A 168 2.20 18.14 -10.46
N ALA A 169 2.53 18.73 -11.61
CA ALA A 169 2.76 18.04 -12.89
C ALA A 169 1.62 17.12 -13.34
N ASP A 170 0.37 17.63 -13.37
CA ASP A 170 -0.82 16.91 -13.85
C ASP A 170 -0.99 15.50 -13.25
N SER A 171 -0.66 15.34 -11.96
CA SER A 171 -0.74 14.08 -11.20
C SER A 171 0.20 12.96 -11.67
N VAL A 172 1.19 13.27 -12.52
CA VAL A 172 2.25 12.30 -12.91
C VAL A 172 3.14 11.97 -11.70
N ALA A 173 3.43 12.96 -10.85
CA ALA A 173 4.17 12.76 -9.61
C ALA A 173 3.41 11.84 -8.64
N LEU A 174 2.08 12.00 -8.55
CA LEU A 174 1.22 11.16 -7.72
C LEU A 174 1.29 9.68 -8.14
N ARG A 175 1.32 9.40 -9.45
CA ARG A 175 1.44 8.03 -9.96
C ARG A 175 2.71 7.34 -9.46
N PHE A 176 3.86 7.99 -9.58
CA PHE A 176 5.13 7.44 -9.09
C PHE A 176 5.18 7.33 -7.57
N PHE A 177 4.53 8.26 -6.88
CA PHE A 177 4.41 8.24 -5.43
C PHE A 177 3.57 7.05 -4.93
N ILE A 178 2.40 6.81 -5.53
CA ILE A 178 1.55 5.66 -5.21
C ILE A 178 2.26 4.34 -5.52
N LEU A 179 2.98 4.28 -6.65
CA LEU A 179 3.82 3.13 -6.97
C LEU A 179 4.91 2.91 -5.89
N PHE A 180 5.59 3.98 -5.46
CA PHE A 180 6.60 3.90 -4.40
C PHE A 180 6.01 3.38 -3.08
N VAL A 181 4.88 3.94 -2.62
CA VAL A 181 4.21 3.48 -1.40
C VAL A 181 3.75 2.03 -1.54
N GLY A 182 3.23 1.65 -2.71
CA GLY A 182 2.81 0.29 -3.03
C GLY A 182 3.96 -0.71 -2.96
N VAL A 183 5.10 -0.44 -3.61
CA VAL A 183 6.29 -1.30 -3.56
C VAL A 183 6.81 -1.43 -2.13
N MET A 184 6.80 -0.34 -1.37
CA MET A 184 7.30 -0.33 0.00
C MET A 184 6.39 -1.15 0.93
N SER A 185 5.07 -1.03 0.79
CA SER A 185 4.09 -1.82 1.54
C SER A 185 4.09 -3.29 1.12
N ASP A 186 4.22 -3.58 -0.18
CA ASP A 186 4.16 -4.93 -0.72
C ASP A 186 5.30 -5.81 -0.20
N LEU A 187 6.52 -5.25 -0.25
CA LEU A 187 7.75 -5.90 0.22
C LEU A 187 8.06 -5.61 1.69
N TYR A 188 7.10 -5.09 2.47
CA TYR A 188 7.31 -4.81 3.89
C TYR A 188 7.77 -6.05 4.66
N VAL A 189 7.16 -7.22 4.37
CA VAL A 189 7.59 -8.51 4.94
C VAL A 189 9.05 -8.82 4.65
N LEU A 190 9.60 -8.42 3.50
CA LEU A 190 11.02 -8.62 3.18
C LEU A 190 11.90 -7.77 4.10
N TRP A 191 11.53 -6.52 4.33
CA TRP A 191 12.34 -5.59 5.11
C TRP A 191 12.30 -5.87 6.61
N ASP A 192 11.12 -6.17 7.12
CA ASP A 192 10.88 -6.41 8.54
C ASP A 192 11.45 -7.78 8.96
N ASN A 193 11.05 -8.84 8.27
CA ASN A 193 11.50 -10.21 8.56
C ASN A 193 13.01 -10.42 8.32
N SER A 194 13.60 -9.78 7.30
CA SER A 194 15.05 -9.89 7.09
C SER A 194 15.85 -9.16 8.18
N SER A 195 15.36 -8.02 8.66
CA SER A 195 16.03 -7.25 9.72
C SER A 195 15.96 -7.96 11.07
N ASP A 196 14.77 -8.42 11.47
CA ASP A 196 14.53 -8.93 12.82
C ASP A 196 14.88 -10.42 12.99
N ASP A 197 14.46 -11.27 12.06
CA ASP A 197 14.60 -12.73 12.18
C ASP A 197 15.93 -13.25 11.58
N THR A 198 16.44 -12.64 10.50
CA THR A 198 17.62 -13.15 9.77
C THR A 198 18.93 -12.47 10.19
N ILE A 199 18.93 -11.15 10.39
CA ILE A 199 20.14 -10.37 10.70
C ILE A 199 20.29 -10.15 12.21
N ALA A 200 19.24 -9.67 12.91
CA ALA A 200 19.33 -9.33 14.32
C ALA A 200 19.10 -10.50 15.29
N ARG A 201 18.60 -11.66 14.81
CA ARG A 201 18.22 -12.83 15.63
C ARG A 201 17.36 -12.46 16.84
N LYS A 202 16.49 -11.46 16.70
CA LYS A 202 15.54 -11.07 17.76
C LYS A 202 14.33 -12.01 17.71
N VAL A 203 14.51 -13.25 18.16
CA VAL A 203 13.51 -14.35 18.11
C VAL A 203 12.23 -14.09 18.94
N ASN A 204 12.12 -12.95 19.63
CA ASN A 204 11.07 -12.74 20.63
C ASN A 204 9.95 -11.76 20.26
N SER A 205 9.97 -11.07 19.11
CA SER A 205 8.95 -10.03 18.83
C SER A 205 8.27 -10.03 17.45
N SER A 206 8.72 -10.80 16.45
CA SER A 206 8.08 -10.77 15.11
C SER A 206 6.78 -11.60 15.05
N ASP A 207 5.84 -11.23 14.16
CA ASP A 207 4.60 -12.02 13.98
C ASP A 207 4.88 -13.43 13.48
N ALA A 208 6.00 -13.63 12.75
CA ALA A 208 6.48 -14.95 12.35
C ALA A 208 6.87 -15.80 13.56
N SER A 209 7.51 -15.20 14.56
CA SER A 209 7.84 -15.84 15.84
C SER A 209 6.60 -16.09 16.70
N ALA A 210 5.62 -15.18 16.70
CA ALA A 210 4.33 -15.39 17.35
C ALA A 210 3.54 -16.54 16.70
N PHE A 211 3.51 -16.60 15.37
CA PHE A 211 2.84 -17.66 14.62
C PHE A 211 3.52 -19.01 14.78
N ALA A 212 4.85 -19.05 14.80
CA ALA A 212 5.61 -20.27 15.08
C ALA A 212 5.29 -20.84 16.48
N ARG A 213 5.07 -19.98 17.50
CA ARG A 213 4.64 -20.41 18.84
C ARG A 213 3.23 -21.02 18.85
N VAL A 214 2.32 -20.50 18.04
CA VAL A 214 0.93 -21.02 17.93
C VAL A 214 0.87 -22.31 17.11
N CYS A 215 1.63 -22.38 16.00
CA CYS A 215 1.60 -23.50 15.08
C CYS A 215 2.47 -24.68 15.56
N GLY A 216 3.62 -24.42 16.19
CA GLY A 216 4.51 -25.44 16.77
C GLY A 216 5.21 -26.36 15.77
N CYS A 217 4.91 -26.27 14.47
CA CYS A 217 5.40 -27.20 13.45
C CYS A 217 6.76 -26.82 12.84
N PHE A 218 7.07 -25.53 12.74
CA PHE A 218 8.25 -25.03 12.02
C PHE A 218 8.84 -23.79 12.72
N PRO A 219 10.16 -23.54 12.59
CA PRO A 219 10.79 -22.36 13.16
C PRO A 219 10.35 -21.08 12.42
N SER A 220 10.47 -19.91 13.07
CA SER A 220 9.95 -18.62 12.56
C SER A 220 10.46 -18.28 11.16
N GLN A 221 11.71 -18.66 10.84
CA GLN A 221 12.31 -18.38 9.53
C GLN A 221 11.55 -19.04 8.37
N VAL A 222 10.99 -20.25 8.58
CA VAL A 222 10.27 -20.96 7.53
C VAL A 222 8.96 -20.24 7.21
N TRP A 223 8.24 -19.81 8.25
CA TRP A 223 7.01 -19.02 8.09
C TRP A 223 7.29 -17.66 7.43
N GLY A 224 8.38 -17.01 7.85
CA GLY A 224 8.85 -15.78 7.23
C GLY A 224 9.17 -15.94 5.74
N VAL A 225 9.82 -17.03 5.33
CA VAL A 225 10.10 -17.33 3.90
C VAL A 225 8.80 -17.63 3.14
N ILE A 226 7.86 -18.35 3.74
CA ILE A 226 6.56 -18.64 3.10
C ILE A 226 5.82 -17.32 2.81
N TRP A 227 5.72 -16.43 3.79
CA TRP A 227 5.06 -15.14 3.61
C TRP A 227 5.81 -14.24 2.63
N LEU A 228 7.15 -14.30 2.62
CA LEU A 228 7.95 -13.62 1.62
C LEU A 228 7.64 -14.09 0.19
N VAL A 229 7.53 -15.41 -0.02
CA VAL A 229 7.15 -15.97 -1.34
C VAL A 229 5.75 -15.49 -1.74
N ILE A 230 4.80 -15.44 -0.79
CA ILE A 230 3.46 -14.91 -1.06
C ILE A 230 3.49 -13.43 -1.42
N ALA A 231 4.27 -12.61 -0.72
CA ALA A 231 4.45 -11.20 -1.07
C ALA A 231 5.01 -11.03 -2.49
N PHE A 232 6.03 -11.80 -2.88
CA PHE A 232 6.52 -11.77 -4.27
C PHE A 232 5.47 -12.20 -5.30
N MET A 233 4.58 -13.13 -4.96
CA MET A 233 3.45 -13.47 -5.83
C MET A 233 2.45 -12.32 -5.94
N PHE A 234 2.18 -11.59 -4.85
CA PHE A 234 1.35 -10.39 -4.88
C PHE A 234 1.99 -9.25 -5.65
N PHE A 235 3.30 -9.04 -5.51
CA PHE A 235 4.07 -8.11 -6.33
C PHE A 235 3.89 -8.40 -7.83
N ALA A 236 4.12 -9.66 -8.22
CA ALA A 236 4.00 -10.09 -9.60
C ALA A 236 2.55 -9.96 -10.10
N ALA A 237 1.57 -10.33 -9.27
CA ALA A 237 0.15 -10.17 -9.59
C ALA A 237 -0.24 -8.70 -9.77
N GLY A 238 0.21 -7.79 -8.89
CA GLY A 238 -0.02 -6.35 -9.00
C GLY A 238 0.55 -5.77 -10.29
N ILE A 239 1.74 -6.22 -10.68
CA ILE A 239 2.33 -5.86 -11.98
C ILE A 239 1.51 -6.42 -13.14
N ILE A 240 1.14 -7.70 -13.12
CA ILE A 240 0.37 -8.34 -14.21
C ILE A 240 -0.98 -7.66 -14.36
N VAL A 241 -1.69 -7.40 -13.26
CA VAL A 241 -2.96 -6.67 -13.25
C VAL A 241 -2.76 -5.26 -13.80
N GLY A 242 -1.71 -4.55 -13.38
CA GLY A 242 -1.36 -3.24 -13.93
C GLY A 242 -1.11 -3.27 -15.44
N LEU A 243 -0.41 -4.30 -15.93
CA LEU A 243 -0.10 -4.48 -17.35
C LEU A 243 -1.34 -4.80 -18.20
N VAL A 244 -2.23 -5.66 -17.68
CA VAL A 244 -3.44 -6.12 -18.38
C VAL A 244 -4.54 -5.05 -18.33
N ALA A 245 -4.76 -4.42 -17.18
CA ALA A 245 -5.83 -3.46 -16.98
C ALA A 245 -5.53 -2.08 -17.59
N PHE A 246 -4.26 -1.66 -17.62
CA PHE A 246 -3.88 -0.30 -18.02
C PHE A 246 -2.83 -0.32 -19.15
N LYS A 247 -3.33 -0.47 -20.39
CA LYS A 247 -2.51 -0.45 -21.62
C LYS A 247 -2.33 0.95 -22.24
N GLU A 248 -2.92 1.97 -21.63
CA GLU A 248 -2.94 3.33 -22.16
C GLU A 248 -1.53 3.93 -22.28
N SER A 249 -1.30 4.69 -23.34
CA SER A 249 -0.07 5.45 -23.55
C SER A 249 -0.04 6.69 -22.64
N SER A 250 1.17 7.21 -22.34
CA SER A 250 1.31 8.40 -21.49
C SER A 250 0.47 9.60 -21.98
N SER A 251 0.30 9.76 -23.30
CA SER A 251 -0.52 10.83 -23.88
C SER A 251 -2.02 10.64 -23.65
N GLU A 252 -2.51 9.40 -23.70
CA GLU A 252 -3.91 9.08 -23.42
C GLU A 252 -4.22 9.27 -21.93
N GLN A 253 -3.29 8.84 -21.07
CA GLN A 253 -3.40 9.01 -19.61
C GLN A 253 -3.41 10.49 -19.19
N SER A 254 -2.58 11.33 -19.82
CA SER A 254 -2.60 12.77 -19.57
C SER A 254 -3.89 13.43 -20.07
N SER A 255 -4.43 12.99 -21.22
CA SER A 255 -5.70 13.50 -21.74
C SER A 255 -6.89 13.09 -20.87
N ALA A 256 -6.92 11.84 -20.39
CA ALA A 256 -7.96 11.35 -19.50
C ALA A 256 -7.89 12.00 -18.11
N ALA A 257 -6.68 12.22 -17.58
CA ALA A 257 -6.47 12.90 -16.30
C ALA A 257 -6.86 14.39 -16.33
N ALA A 258 -6.83 15.04 -17.50
CA ALA A 258 -7.33 16.40 -17.68
C ALA A 258 -8.87 16.48 -17.59
N HIS A 259 -9.58 15.38 -17.90
CA HIS A 259 -11.04 15.32 -17.87
C HIS A 259 -11.60 14.77 -16.55
N PHE A 260 -10.89 13.86 -15.87
CA PHE A 260 -11.33 13.24 -14.61
C PHE A 260 -10.58 13.84 -13.40
N LEU A 261 -11.31 14.57 -12.54
CA LEU A 261 -10.78 15.30 -11.36
C LEU A 261 -9.53 16.14 -11.68
N PRO A 262 -9.68 17.20 -12.50
CA PRO A 262 -8.59 18.10 -12.88
C PRO A 262 -7.93 18.73 -11.65
N ALA A 263 -6.60 18.87 -11.68
CA ALA A 263 -5.91 19.66 -10.66
C ALA A 263 -6.44 21.12 -10.71
N PRO A 264 -6.69 21.77 -9.57
CA PRO A 264 -7.05 23.19 -9.49
C PRO A 264 -6.02 24.02 -10.27
N GLY A 265 -6.40 24.51 -11.46
CA GLY A 265 -5.53 25.28 -12.36
C GLY A 265 -5.27 24.67 -13.74
N SER A 266 -5.68 23.43 -14.00
CA SER A 266 -5.67 22.84 -15.36
C SER A 266 -6.86 23.34 -16.19
N SER A 267 -6.74 23.35 -17.53
CA SER A 267 -7.74 23.93 -18.45
C SER A 267 -9.14 23.28 -18.40
N GLY A 268 -9.29 22.15 -17.69
CA GLY A 268 -10.56 21.48 -17.41
C GLY A 268 -11.13 21.75 -16.00
N ALA A 269 -10.42 22.50 -15.15
CA ALA A 269 -10.91 22.87 -13.83
C ALA A 269 -12.09 23.84 -13.98
N MET A 270 -13.30 23.29 -13.96
CA MET A 270 -14.52 24.07 -13.75
C MET A 270 -14.31 24.97 -12.54
N ALA A 271 -14.55 26.26 -12.73
CA ALA A 271 -14.38 27.30 -11.74
C ALA A 271 -14.87 26.84 -10.37
N SER A 272 -14.02 26.99 -9.35
CA SER A 272 -14.27 26.70 -7.95
C SER A 272 -15.71 27.05 -7.56
N VAL A 273 -16.56 26.03 -7.42
CA VAL A 273 -17.86 26.21 -6.77
C VAL A 273 -17.55 26.53 -5.31
N PRO A 274 -17.97 27.69 -4.78
CA PRO A 274 -17.74 28.01 -3.38
C PRO A 274 -18.42 26.95 -2.52
N LEU A 275 -17.65 26.32 -1.63
CA LEU A 275 -18.16 25.37 -0.64
C LEU A 275 -19.38 26.02 0.06
N PRO A 276 -20.59 25.44 -0.04
CA PRO A 276 -21.72 25.96 0.71
C PRO A 276 -21.35 25.85 2.19
N GLY A 277 -21.47 26.95 2.95
CA GLY A 277 -20.99 27.07 4.34
C GLY A 277 -21.50 25.99 5.31
N ILE A 278 -22.50 25.20 4.89
CA ILE A 278 -22.98 24.00 5.56
C ILE A 278 -21.89 22.92 5.70
N LEU A 279 -21.01 22.73 4.70
CA LEU A 279 -19.96 21.70 4.78
C LEU A 279 -18.87 22.07 5.81
N VAL A 280 -18.53 23.36 5.90
CA VAL A 280 -17.58 23.89 6.90
C VAL A 280 -18.15 23.77 8.31
N MET A 281 -19.46 24.01 8.48
CA MET A 281 -20.16 23.83 9.76
C MET A 281 -20.21 22.37 10.21
N ILE A 282 -20.38 21.43 9.28
CA ILE A 282 -20.39 19.98 9.59
C ILE A 282 -18.99 19.50 9.99
N VAL A 283 -17.94 19.93 9.28
CA VAL A 283 -16.55 19.60 9.63
C VAL A 283 -16.16 20.21 10.98
N ALA A 284 -16.58 21.45 11.26
CA ALA A 284 -16.35 22.11 12.55
C ALA A 284 -17.15 21.47 13.70
N ALA A 285 -18.38 21.02 13.46
CA ALA A 285 -19.19 20.33 14.46
C ALA A 285 -18.67 18.91 14.76
N LEU A 286 -18.15 18.22 13.74
CA LEU A 286 -17.52 16.91 13.90
C LEU A 286 -16.17 17.02 14.62
N SER A 287 -15.35 18.03 14.32
CA SER A 287 -14.08 18.26 15.02
C SER A 287 -14.30 18.64 16.50
N TRP A 288 -15.35 19.42 16.81
CA TRP A 288 -15.69 19.77 18.19
C TRP A 288 -16.09 18.58 19.05
N LYS A 289 -16.81 17.59 18.50
CA LYS A 289 -17.16 16.34 19.20
C LYS A 289 -16.05 15.31 19.27
N ILE A 290 -15.00 15.45 18.45
CA ILE A 290 -13.83 14.56 18.46
C ILE A 290 -12.79 15.05 19.49
N LEU A 291 -12.78 16.35 19.79
CA LEU A 291 -11.84 17.01 20.70
C LEU A 291 -12.28 17.08 22.17
N TRP A 292 -13.49 16.61 22.51
CA TRP A 292 -14.00 16.52 23.89
C TRP A 292 -14.58 15.13 24.19
#